data_AF-A0A6B2UKN7-F1
#
_entry.id   AF-A0A6B2UKN7-F1
#
_cell.length_a   1.000
_cell.length_b   1.000
_cell.length_c   1.000
_cell.angle_alpha   90.00
_cell.angle_beta   90.00
_cell.angle_gamma   90.00
#
_symmetry.space_group_name_H-M   'P 1'
#
loop_
_entity.id
_entity.type
_entity.pdbx_description
1 polymer ?
#
loop_
_entity_poly.entity_id
_entity_poly.type
_entity_poly.pdbx_seq_one_letter_code
_entity_poly.pdbx_strand_id
1 'polypeptide(L)' 'IWLRGDSVAQGYWRQPLDTARTFHAAPAEGLGGFLRTGDLGAVEDGELYITGRLKEVIILNGRNIYPQDIEW' A
#
# COMPACT_ATOMS: atom_id res chain seq x y z
N ILE A 1 -1.89 -4.05 -1.56
CA ILE A 1 -0.76 -4.61 -2.34
C ILE A 1 0.55 -4.29 -1.64
N TRP A 2 1.38 -5.28 -1.29
CA TRP A 2 2.72 -5.09 -0.71
C TRP A 2 3.77 -5.77 -1.60
N LEU A 3 4.97 -5.19 -1.69
CA LEU A 3 6.02 -5.64 -2.60
C LEU A 3 7.27 -6.12 -1.84
N ARG A 4 7.99 -7.08 -2.42
CA ARG A 4 9.30 -7.53 -1.93
C ARG A 4 10.15 -7.99 -3.11
N GLY A 5 11.41 -7.57 -3.15
CA GLY A 5 12.37 -7.93 -4.18
C GLY A 5 13.53 -6.93 -4.21
N ASP A 6 14.55 -7.24 -5.01
CA ASP A 6 15.82 -6.48 -5.02
C ASP A 6 15.67 -5.03 -5.50
N SER A 7 14.60 -4.74 -6.25
CA SER A 7 14.28 -3.39 -6.73
C SER A 7 13.64 -2.48 -5.68
N VAL A 8 13.32 -2.99 -4.48
CA VAL A 8 12.76 -2.18 -3.39
C VAL A 8 13.86 -1.31 -2.78
N ALA A 9 13.59 -0.01 -2.66
CA ALA A 9 14.52 0.92 -2.04
C ALA A 9 14.80 0.55 -0.56
N GLN A 10 15.98 0.92 -0.07
CA GLN A 10 16.40 0.62 1.30
C GLN A 10 15.58 1.35 2.37
N GLY A 11 14.95 2.48 2.02
CA GLY A 11 14.17 3.27 2.95
C GLY A 11 14.18 4.76 2.67
N TYR A 12 13.64 5.50 3.64
CA TYR A 12 13.70 6.95 3.67
C TYR A 12 15.01 7.44 4.28
N TRP A 13 15.62 8.44 3.65
CA TRP A 13 16.86 9.03 4.11
C TRP A 13 16.73 9.59 5.53
N ARG A 14 17.59 9.12 6.45
CA ARG A 14 17.64 9.54 7.87
C ARG A 14 16.31 9.42 8.63
N GLN A 15 15.39 8.56 8.18
CA GLN A 15 14.12 8.31 8.85
C GLN A 15 13.96 6.81 9.13
N PRO A 16 14.69 6.27 10.13
CA PRO A 16 14.75 4.83 10.38
C PRO A 16 13.41 4.24 10.84
N LEU A 17 12.62 4.99 11.62
CA LEU A 17 11.31 4.51 12.10
C LEU A 17 10.29 4.41 10.95
N ASP A 18 10.22 5.44 10.10
CA ASP A 18 9.35 5.42 8.92
C ASP A 18 9.81 4.37 7.90
N THR A 19 11.12 4.19 7.77
CA THR A 19 11.71 3.12 6.96
C THR A 19 11.26 1.75 7.45
N ALA A 20 11.41 1.46 8.74
CA ALA A 20 10.99 0.17 9.31
C ALA A 20 9.49 -0.07 9.09
N ARG A 21 8.66 0.97 9.30
CA ARG A 21 7.22 0.89 9.15
C ARG A 21 6.77 0.66 7.69
N THR A 22 7.47 1.27 6.73
CA THR A 22 7.05 1.27 5.32
C THR A 22 7.76 0.19 4.49
N PHE A 23 9.07 0.01 4.64
CA PHE A 23 9.93 -0.85 3.80
C PHE A 23 10.28 -2.20 4.43
N HIS A 24 10.06 -2.37 5.74
CA HIS A 24 10.34 -3.63 6.45
C HIS A 24 9.09 -4.18 7.16
N ALA A 25 7.92 -3.92 6.58
CA ALA A 25 6.68 -4.40 7.16
C ALA A 25 6.58 -5.92 7.14
N ALA A 26 5.81 -6.46 8.09
CA ALA A 26 5.48 -7.86 8.18
C ALA A 26 3.97 -8.01 8.43
N PRO A 27 3.32 -9.04 7.85
CA PRO A 27 1.99 -9.46 8.27
C PRO A 27 2.03 -10.01 9.71
N ALA A 28 0.86 -10.17 10.33
CA ALA A 28 0.76 -10.73 11.68
C ALA A 28 1.36 -12.14 11.78
N GLU A 29 1.23 -12.91 10.70
CA GLU A 29 1.81 -14.24 10.55
C GLU A 29 2.51 -14.34 9.19
N GLY A 30 3.73 -14.88 9.17
CA GLY A 30 4.51 -15.07 7.96
C GLY A 30 5.79 -14.23 7.91
N LEU A 31 6.35 -14.11 6.70
CA LEU A 31 7.64 -13.45 6.49
C LEU A 31 7.50 -11.92 6.46
N GLY A 32 8.50 -11.20 6.96
CA GLY A 32 8.61 -9.75 6.86
C GLY A 32 9.44 -9.25 5.67
N GLY A 33 9.79 -7.97 5.71
CA GLY A 33 10.65 -7.33 4.71
C GLY A 33 9.90 -6.82 3.49
N PHE A 34 8.65 -6.41 3.68
CA PHE A 34 7.80 -5.92 2.60
C PHE A 34 7.70 -4.39 2.59
N LEU A 35 7.64 -3.84 1.37
CA LEU A 35 7.22 -2.47 1.10
C LEU A 35 5.69 -2.37 1.11
N ARG A 36 5.14 -1.51 1.96
CA ARG A 36 3.72 -1.13 1.98
C ARG A 36 3.49 0.01 1.00
N THR A 37 3.06 -0.31 -0.21
CA THR A 37 2.85 0.70 -1.27
C THR A 37 1.70 1.66 -0.98
N GLY A 38 0.73 1.21 -0.17
CA GLY A 38 -0.50 1.94 0.10
C GLY A 38 -1.58 1.76 -0.97
N ASP A 39 -1.35 0.91 -1.98
CA ASP A 39 -2.34 0.62 -3.02
C ASP A 39 -3.27 -0.51 -2.61
N LEU A 40 -4.54 -0.37 -2.98
CA LEU A 40 -5.55 -1.42 -2.93
C LEU A 40 -5.56 -2.17 -4.25
N GLY A 41 -5.86 -3.46 -4.19
CA GLY A 41 -6.01 -4.27 -5.39
C GLY A 41 -6.71 -5.57 -5.13
N ALA A 42 -7.15 -6.19 -6.22
CA ALA A 42 -7.80 -7.48 -6.26
C ALA A 42 -7.10 -8.37 -7.28
N VAL A 43 -7.12 -9.67 -7.03
CA VAL A 43 -6.67 -10.67 -8.01
C VAL A 43 -7.90 -11.28 -8.64
N GLU A 44 -8.00 -11.21 -9.95
CA GLU A 44 -9.07 -11.79 -10.74
C GLU A 44 -8.44 -12.51 -11.94
N ASP A 45 -8.85 -13.76 -12.18
CA ASP A 45 -8.30 -14.62 -13.24
C ASP A 45 -6.75 -14.70 -13.29
N GLY A 46 -6.11 -14.63 -12.11
CA GLY A 46 -4.66 -14.72 -11.96
C GLY A 46 -3.90 -13.41 -12.18
N GLU A 47 -4.60 -12.34 -12.57
CA GLU A 47 -4.04 -11.02 -12.80
C GLU A 47 -4.31 -10.09 -11.61
N LEU A 48 -3.36 -9.19 -11.34
CA LEU A 48 -3.49 -8.21 -10.26
C LEU A 48 -4.02 -6.88 -10.80
N TYR A 49 -5.16 -6.45 -10.30
CA TYR A 49 -5.78 -5.16 -10.61
C TYR A 49 -5.57 -4.19 -9.46
N ILE A 50 -5.13 -2.96 -9.77
CA ILE A 50 -5.08 -1.86 -8.81
C ILE A 50 -6.46 -1.19 -8.77
N THR A 51 -7.04 -1.05 -7.58
CA THR A 51 -8.43 -0.58 -7.40
C THR A 51 -8.54 0.71 -6.59
N GLY A 52 -7.42 1.29 -6.16
CA GLY A 52 -7.39 2.56 -5.43
C GLY A 52 -6.21 2.67 -4.47
N ARG A 53 -6.24 3.67 -3.58
CA ARG A 53 -5.23 3.85 -2.52
C ARG A 53 -5.84 3.91 -1.13
N LEU A 54 -5.17 3.26 -0.18
CA LEU A 54 -5.57 3.15 1.22
C LEU A 54 -5.65 4.50 1.92
N LYS A 55 -4.73 5.44 1.62
CA LYS A 55 -4.70 6.78 2.23
C LYS A 55 -5.58 7.81 1.53
N GLU A 56 -6.12 7.47 0.37
CA GLU A 56 -6.97 8.38 -0.42
C GLU A 56 -8.46 8.18 -0.17
N VAL A 57 -8.86 7.15 0.58
CA VAL A 57 -10.27 6.99 0.99
C VAL A 57 -10.65 8.13 1.93
N ILE A 58 -11.43 9.08 1.42
CA ILE A 58 -12.11 10.06 2.25
C ILE A 58 -13.38 9.40 2.77
N ILE A 59 -13.53 9.32 4.09
CA ILE A 59 -14.79 8.88 4.71
C ILE A 59 -15.65 10.13 4.95
N LEU A 60 -16.69 10.32 4.13
CA LEU A 60 -17.66 11.39 4.29
C LEU A 60 -19.04 10.79 4.58
N ASN A 61 -19.62 11.09 5.74
CA ASN A 61 -20.95 10.60 6.17
C ASN A 61 -21.11 9.07 6.08
N GLY A 62 -20.05 8.30 6.39
CA GLY A 62 -20.07 6.84 6.35
C GLY A 62 -19.94 6.22 4.95
N ARG A 63 -19.63 7.03 3.92
CA ARG A 63 -19.35 6.57 2.56
C ARG A 63 -17.86 6.73 2.25
N ASN A 64 -17.27 5.68 1.70
CA ASN A 64 -15.92 5.71 1.15
C ASN A 64 -15.97 6.46 -0.19
N ILE A 65 -15.27 7.58 -0.30
CA ILE A 65 -15.13 8.33 -1.54
C ILE A 65 -13.68 8.25 -2.00
N TYR A 66 -13.48 7.77 -3.22
CA TYR A 66 -12.17 7.68 -3.86
C TYR A 66 -11.96 8.96 -4.70
N PRO A 67 -10.79 9.62 -4.66
CA PRO A 67 -10.55 10.85 -5.41
C PRO A 67 -10.75 10.67 -6.92
N GLN A 68 -10.45 9.47 -7.42
CA GLN A 68 -10.68 9.03 -8.80
C GLN A 68 -12.15 9.15 -9.24
N ASP A 69 -13.10 9.09 -8.29
CA ASP A 69 -14.53 9.27 -8.57
C ASP A 69 -14.94 10.75 -8.63
N ILE A 70 -14.13 11.66 -8.06
CA ILE A 70 -14.40 13.10 -7.99
C ILE A 70 -13.74 13.84 -9.15
N GLU A 71 -12.62 13.34 -9.68
CA GLU A 71 -11.89 13.97 -10.79
C GLU A 71 -12.60 13.75 -12.13
N TRP A 72 -13.63 14.58 -12.40
CA TRP A 72 -14.23 14.81 -13.72
C TRP A 72 -14.21 16.30 -14.06
#